data_AF-A0A6G0TBK0-F1
#
_entry.id   AF-A0A6G0TBK0-F1
#
_cell.length_a   1.000
_cell.length_b   1.000
_cell.length_c   1.000
_cell.angle_alpha   90.00
_cell.angle_beta   90.00
_cell.angle_gamma   90.00
#
_symmetry.space_group_name_H-M   'P 1'
#
loop_
_entity.id
_entity.type
_entity.pdbx_description
1 polymer ?
#
loop_
_entity_poly.entity_id
_entity_poly.type
_entity_poly.pdbx_seq_one_letter_code
_entity_poly.pdbx_strand_id
1 'polypeptide(L)'
;MFIYDAESAHAFVGDYSGNITMLNIKADGLQVVTTLTGHTACIEMLTWDSSTRRLFSAGHDRLIIIWDIGGGHGTAYELHGHTCKNRVTSLAFVSSKNQLISAGEDSVMVFWDLNAERKETPTWAESDNCESCSRPFLWNITGIFERKQFGSRQHHCRSCGRALCDKCSQEQSTIPSMGFELPVRVCKFCSSNIDHTPLATFHDTKHSVMSITMDLQRKCVVTVGQDRVIKIWDVSTLL
;
A
#
# COMPACT_ATOMS: atom_id res chain seq x y z
N MET A 1 1.24 15.35 8.37
CA MET A 1 2.69 15.13 8.13
C MET A 1 3.15 15.97 6.94
N PHE A 2 4.40 16.41 6.84
CA PHE A 2 4.90 17.03 5.60
C PHE A 2 6.37 16.70 5.30
N ILE A 3 6.75 16.81 4.04
CA ILE A 3 8.15 16.74 3.58
C ILE A 3 8.39 17.84 2.54
N TYR A 4 9.59 18.42 2.54
CA TYR A 4 9.98 19.50 1.64
C TYR A 4 11.23 19.11 0.86
N ASP A 5 11.18 19.30 -0.44
CA ASP A 5 12.29 19.15 -1.35
C ASP A 5 12.84 20.53 -1.73
N ALA A 6 14.04 20.83 -1.23
CA ALA A 6 14.69 22.12 -1.46
C ALA A 6 15.17 22.30 -2.90
N GLU A 7 15.45 21.21 -3.63
CA GLU A 7 15.96 21.28 -5.00
C GLU A 7 14.84 21.69 -5.98
N SER A 8 13.66 21.10 -5.82
CA SER A 8 12.51 21.40 -6.67
C SER A 8 11.57 22.47 -6.11
N ALA A 9 11.82 22.95 -4.87
CA ALA A 9 10.97 23.85 -4.12
C ALA A 9 9.52 23.34 -3.94
N HIS A 10 9.34 22.01 -3.89
CA HIS A 10 8.03 21.40 -3.64
C HIS A 10 7.92 20.90 -2.20
N ALA A 11 6.74 21.04 -1.61
CA ALA A 11 6.37 20.40 -0.36
C ALA A 11 5.20 19.45 -0.59
N PHE A 12 5.20 18.32 0.13
CA PHE A 12 4.11 17.37 0.17
C PHE A 12 3.52 17.40 1.58
N VAL A 13 2.22 17.63 1.68
CA VAL A 13 1.51 17.74 2.97
C VAL A 13 0.41 16.70 3.01
N GLY A 14 0.55 15.74 3.92
CA GLY A 14 -0.48 14.72 4.19
C GLY A 14 -1.43 15.19 5.28
N ASP A 15 -2.73 15.07 5.02
CA ASP A 15 -3.81 15.46 5.93
C ASP A 15 -4.42 14.26 6.70
N TYR A 16 -5.38 14.56 7.58
CA TYR A 16 -6.11 13.55 8.35
C TYR A 16 -7.20 12.82 7.55
N SER A 17 -7.54 13.32 6.37
CA SER A 17 -8.57 12.77 5.48
C SER A 17 -8.00 11.75 4.49
N GLY A 18 -6.68 11.61 4.41
CA GLY A 18 -6.01 10.70 3.46
C GLY A 18 -5.55 11.36 2.16
N ASN A 19 -5.58 12.69 2.09
CA ASN A 19 -5.09 13.42 0.92
C ASN A 19 -3.67 13.90 1.13
N ILE A 20 -2.88 13.89 0.06
CA ILE A 20 -1.56 14.52 0.01
C ILE A 20 -1.62 15.70 -0.93
N THR A 21 -1.47 16.90 -0.40
CA THR A 21 -1.40 18.12 -1.21
C THR A 21 0.06 18.40 -1.57
N MET A 22 0.33 18.48 -2.87
CA MET A 22 1.60 18.94 -3.41
C MET A 22 1.56 20.46 -3.59
N LEU A 23 2.52 21.12 -2.98
CA LEU A 23 2.65 22.57 -2.94
C LEU A 23 3.96 22.96 -3.61
N ASN A 24 3.96 24.04 -4.39
CA ASN A 24 5.14 24.71 -4.88
C ASN A 24 5.36 25.96 -4.02
N ILE A 25 6.52 26.05 -3.39
CA ILE A 25 6.91 27.13 -2.50
C ILE A 25 7.81 28.08 -3.27
N LYS A 26 7.30 29.28 -3.56
CA LYS A 26 8.04 30.34 -4.22
C LYS A 26 8.23 31.51 -3.26
N ALA A 27 9.15 32.42 -3.61
CA ALA A 27 9.39 33.62 -2.80
C ALA A 27 8.15 34.54 -2.69
N ASP A 28 7.23 34.45 -3.65
CA ASP A 28 5.99 35.25 -3.74
C ASP A 28 4.76 34.56 -3.12
N GLY A 29 4.87 33.29 -2.67
CA GLY A 29 3.79 32.60 -1.96
C GLY A 29 3.77 31.09 -2.14
N LEU A 30 2.70 30.48 -1.63
CA LEU A 30 2.41 29.04 -1.73
C LEU A 30 1.41 28.79 -2.86
N GLN A 31 1.74 27.89 -3.79
CA GLN A 31 0.85 27.48 -4.86
C GLN A 31 0.53 25.99 -4.75
N VAL A 32 -0.76 25.63 -4.74
CA VAL A 32 -1.17 24.22 -4.83
C VAL A 32 -0.97 23.72 -6.26
N VAL A 33 -0.21 22.63 -6.41
CA VAL A 33 0.06 21.99 -7.70
C VAL A 33 -0.99 20.92 -7.99
N THR A 34 -1.13 19.95 -7.07
CA THR A 34 -2.07 18.84 -7.19
C THR A 34 -2.40 18.25 -5.83
N THR A 35 -3.44 17.43 -5.76
CA THR A 35 -3.80 16.63 -4.58
C THR A 35 -3.84 15.16 -4.98
N LEU A 36 -3.03 14.35 -4.31
CA LEU A 36 -2.99 12.90 -4.49
C LEU A 36 -4.01 12.28 -3.54
N THR A 37 -4.93 11.49 -4.09
CA THR A 37 -5.99 10.82 -3.35
C THR A 37 -5.87 9.31 -3.54
N GLY A 38 -5.94 8.56 -2.44
CA GLY A 38 -5.80 7.11 -2.47
C GLY A 38 -5.82 6.48 -1.07
N HIS A 39 -5.29 7.18 -0.08
CA HIS A 39 -5.47 6.76 1.30
C HIS A 39 -6.92 6.94 1.75
N THR A 40 -7.41 6.01 2.57
CA THR A 40 -8.77 6.02 3.12
C THR A 40 -8.83 6.51 4.57
N ALA A 41 -7.67 6.84 5.15
CA ALA A 41 -7.52 7.36 6.51
C ALA A 41 -6.31 8.29 6.60
N CYS A 42 -6.07 8.85 7.78
CA CYS A 42 -5.02 9.85 8.00
C CYS A 42 -3.62 9.36 7.60
N ILE A 43 -2.85 10.31 7.08
CA ILE A 43 -1.46 10.08 6.64
C ILE A 43 -0.52 10.35 7.80
N GLU A 44 0.16 9.31 8.24
CA GLU A 44 1.10 9.35 9.36
C GLU A 44 2.50 9.72 8.91
N MET A 45 2.94 9.19 7.75
CA MET A 45 4.32 9.33 7.30
C MET A 45 4.41 9.59 5.80
N LEU A 46 5.37 10.43 5.42
CA LEU A 46 5.76 10.72 4.05
C LEU A 46 7.28 10.64 3.93
N THR A 47 7.76 10.01 2.86
CA THR A 47 9.19 10.06 2.48
C THR A 47 9.32 10.29 0.98
N TRP A 48 10.35 11.03 0.57
CA TRP A 48 10.54 11.51 -0.79
C TRP A 48 11.90 11.07 -1.31
N ASP A 49 11.93 10.58 -2.54
CA ASP A 49 13.15 10.37 -3.30
C ASP A 49 13.18 11.32 -4.50
N SER A 50 14.05 12.33 -4.44
CA SER A 50 14.21 13.30 -5.52
C SER A 50 14.84 12.69 -6.77
N SER A 51 15.63 11.62 -6.62
CA SER A 51 16.36 11.00 -7.73
C SER A 51 15.43 10.24 -8.68
N THR A 52 14.50 9.46 -8.14
CA THR A 52 13.48 8.73 -8.92
C THR A 52 12.15 9.48 -9.00
N ARG A 53 12.01 10.63 -8.33
CA ARG A 53 10.78 11.43 -8.22
C ARG A 53 9.59 10.61 -7.69
N ARG A 54 9.87 9.75 -6.72
CA ARG A 54 8.88 8.89 -6.06
C ARG A 54 8.57 9.42 -4.68
N LEU A 55 7.28 9.59 -4.39
CA LEU A 55 6.78 9.85 -3.05
C LEU A 55 6.24 8.56 -2.47
N PHE A 56 6.57 8.30 -1.22
CA PHE A 56 6.03 7.18 -0.47
C PHE A 56 5.20 7.73 0.69
N SER A 57 3.99 7.23 0.83
CA SER A 57 3.08 7.61 1.90
C SER A 57 2.60 6.40 2.67
N ALA A 58 2.38 6.58 3.97
CA ALA A 58 1.83 5.56 4.84
C ALA A 58 0.83 6.19 5.82
N GLY A 59 -0.21 5.43 6.18
CA GLY A 59 -1.28 5.94 7.02
C GLY A 59 -1.97 4.89 7.89
N HIS A 60 -3.06 5.35 8.52
CA HIS A 60 -3.92 4.52 9.37
C HIS A 60 -4.71 3.45 8.62
N ASP A 61 -4.86 3.60 7.31
CA ASP A 61 -5.50 2.60 6.46
C ASP A 61 -4.63 1.34 6.24
N ARG A 62 -3.39 1.39 6.75
CA ARG A 62 -2.38 0.32 6.72
C ARG A 62 -1.78 0.13 5.34
N LEU A 63 -2.06 1.06 4.43
CA LEU A 63 -1.52 1.06 3.09
C LEU A 63 -0.22 1.85 3.09
N ILE A 64 0.69 1.41 2.24
CA ILE A 64 1.82 2.21 1.81
C ILE A 64 1.61 2.45 0.33
N ILE A 65 1.55 3.70 -0.10
CA ILE A 65 1.35 4.04 -1.51
C ILE A 65 2.64 4.64 -2.05
N ILE A 66 3.09 4.10 -3.18
CA ILE A 66 4.17 4.68 -3.98
C ILE A 66 3.53 5.52 -5.07
N TRP A 67 3.84 6.81 -5.09
CA TRP A 67 3.40 7.75 -6.10
C TRP A 67 4.55 8.08 -7.03
N ASP A 68 4.39 7.82 -8.32
CA ASP A 68 5.31 8.31 -9.34
C ASP A 68 4.85 9.70 -9.81
N ILE A 69 5.60 10.73 -9.40
CA ILE A 69 5.27 12.14 -9.68
C ILE A 69 5.97 12.65 -10.95
N GLY A 70 7.03 11.97 -11.40
CA GLY A 70 7.95 12.49 -12.42
C GLY A 70 8.09 11.65 -13.69
N GLY A 71 7.65 10.39 -13.68
CA GLY A 71 7.86 9.41 -14.75
C GLY A 71 6.87 9.46 -15.92
N GLY A 72 5.87 10.34 -15.88
CA GLY A 72 4.97 10.60 -17.01
C GLY A 72 3.63 9.83 -17.03
N HIS A 73 3.42 8.87 -16.14
CA HIS A 73 2.16 8.12 -16.08
C HIS A 73 1.27 8.40 -14.86
N GLY A 74 1.78 9.09 -13.82
CA GLY A 74 0.99 9.37 -12.61
C GLY A 74 0.52 8.09 -11.91
N THR A 75 1.34 7.05 -11.97
CA THR A 75 0.99 5.71 -11.45
C THR A 75 1.09 5.67 -9.93
N ALA A 76 0.21 4.89 -9.33
CA ALA A 76 0.18 4.67 -7.88
C ALA A 76 0.20 3.16 -7.60
N TYR A 77 1.17 2.72 -6.81
CA TYR A 77 1.30 1.31 -6.40
C TYR A 77 0.95 1.18 -4.93
N GLU A 78 0.01 0.29 -4.62
CA GLU A 78 -0.39 -0.02 -3.25
C GLU A 78 0.43 -1.18 -2.70
N LEU A 79 1.09 -1.00 -1.57
CA LEU A 79 1.81 -2.05 -0.86
C LEU A 79 1.03 -2.47 0.40
N HIS A 80 0.71 -3.77 0.45
CA HIS A 80 -0.05 -4.42 1.50
C HIS A 80 0.82 -5.50 2.16
N GLY A 81 1.49 -5.12 3.25
CA GLY A 81 2.32 -6.04 4.04
C GLY A 81 1.99 -6.03 5.53
N HIS A 82 1.37 -4.96 6.02
CA HIS A 82 1.04 -4.81 7.43
C HIS A 82 -0.33 -5.43 7.75
N THR A 83 -0.44 -5.99 8.95
CA THR A 83 -1.65 -6.73 9.34
C THR A 83 -2.85 -5.82 9.57
N CYS A 84 -4.06 -6.36 9.38
CA CYS A 84 -5.30 -5.60 9.28
C CYS A 84 -5.78 -4.87 10.55
N LYS A 85 -5.01 -4.81 11.64
CA LYS A 85 -5.45 -4.14 12.88
C LYS A 85 -4.64 -2.89 13.23
N ASN A 86 -3.50 -2.68 12.59
CA ASN A 86 -2.46 -1.81 13.12
C ASN A 86 -1.91 -0.89 12.03
N ARG A 87 -1.89 0.41 12.32
CA ARG A 87 -1.41 1.46 11.40
C ARG A 87 0.08 1.35 11.11
N VAL A 88 0.47 1.84 9.94
CA VAL A 88 1.88 2.03 9.59
C VAL A 88 2.29 3.41 10.09
N THR A 89 3.30 3.45 10.96
CA THR A 89 3.70 4.66 11.68
C THR A 89 4.95 5.29 11.10
N SER A 90 5.77 4.51 10.40
CA SER A 90 7.07 4.99 9.94
C SER A 90 7.52 4.34 8.64
N LEU A 91 8.25 5.14 7.86
CA LEU A 91 8.87 4.79 6.59
C LEU A 91 10.30 5.32 6.58
N ALA A 92 11.22 4.54 6.02
CA ALA A 92 12.58 4.96 5.74
C ALA A 92 12.99 4.47 4.35
N PHE A 93 13.42 5.37 3.49
CA PHE A 93 13.88 5.04 2.13
C PHE A 93 15.40 4.92 2.08
N VAL A 94 15.90 3.91 1.37
CA VAL A 94 17.31 3.63 1.17
C VAL A 94 17.64 3.69 -0.32
N SER A 95 18.19 4.84 -0.75
CA SER A 95 18.46 5.12 -2.16
C SER A 95 19.50 4.19 -2.78
N SER A 96 20.54 3.79 -2.04
CA SER A 96 21.65 2.97 -2.56
C SER A 96 21.22 1.59 -3.06
N LYS A 97 20.11 1.07 -2.53
CA LYS A 97 19.52 -0.22 -2.89
C LYS A 97 18.16 -0.13 -3.54
N ASN A 98 17.61 1.08 -3.61
CA ASN A 98 16.22 1.32 -4.01
C ASN A 98 15.28 0.42 -3.20
N GLN A 99 15.35 0.55 -1.87
CA GLN A 99 14.60 -0.24 -0.92
C GLN A 99 13.83 0.67 0.04
N LEU A 100 12.58 0.31 0.33
CA LEU A 100 11.76 1.02 1.32
C LEU A 100 11.62 0.15 2.56
N ILE A 101 11.72 0.76 3.73
CA ILE A 101 11.51 0.11 5.02
C ILE A 101 10.26 0.71 5.62
N SER A 102 9.35 -0.14 6.07
CA SER A 102 8.15 0.28 6.79
C SER A 102 8.03 -0.44 8.12
N ALA A 103 7.45 0.23 9.10
CA ALA A 103 7.01 -0.42 10.32
C ALA A 103 5.78 0.26 10.90
N GLY A 104 5.08 -0.50 11.74
CA GLY A 104 3.86 -0.05 12.38
C GLY A 104 3.66 -0.66 13.76
N GLU A 105 2.42 -0.53 14.23
CA GLU A 105 1.99 -1.08 15.51
C GLU A 105 1.80 -2.60 15.50
N ASP A 106 1.91 -3.24 14.32
CA ASP A 106 1.91 -4.69 14.19
C ASP A 106 3.18 -5.37 14.64
N SER A 107 4.16 -4.59 15.11
CA SER A 107 5.47 -5.11 15.55
C SER A 107 6.22 -5.83 14.44
N VAL A 108 5.95 -5.45 13.18
CA VAL A 108 6.64 -5.99 12.02
C VAL A 108 7.33 -4.85 11.29
N MET A 109 8.58 -5.09 10.93
CA MET A 109 9.37 -4.27 10.02
C MET A 109 9.43 -4.99 8.67
N VAL A 110 9.07 -4.28 7.61
CA VAL A 110 8.99 -4.83 6.25
C VAL A 110 10.00 -4.11 5.38
N PHE A 111 10.80 -4.87 4.64
CA PHE A 111 11.73 -4.34 3.64
C PHE A 111 11.16 -4.63 2.27
N TRP A 112 10.88 -3.58 1.51
CA TRP A 112 10.27 -3.63 0.18
C TRP A 112 11.32 -3.43 -0.90
N ASP A 113 11.45 -4.39 -1.81
CA ASP A 113 12.26 -4.22 -3.01
C ASP A 113 11.50 -3.36 -4.03
N LEU A 114 12.12 -2.28 -4.48
CA LEU A 114 11.56 -1.35 -5.48
C LEU A 114 12.22 -1.48 -6.86
N ASN A 115 13.14 -2.45 -7.03
CA ASN A 115 13.74 -2.77 -8.32
C ASN A 115 12.84 -3.65 -9.19
N ALA A 116 11.95 -4.41 -8.56
CA ALA A 116 10.98 -5.22 -9.26
C ALA A 116 9.88 -4.36 -9.92
N GLU A 117 9.44 -4.80 -11.09
CA GLU A 117 8.32 -4.19 -11.79
C GLU A 117 7.02 -4.47 -11.04
N ARG A 118 6.37 -3.40 -10.56
CA ARG A 118 5.07 -3.49 -9.89
C ARG A 118 3.95 -3.13 -10.87
N LYS A 119 2.79 -3.73 -10.66
CA LYS A 119 1.56 -3.51 -11.44
C LYS A 119 0.53 -2.81 -10.59
N GLU A 120 -0.22 -1.90 -11.20
CA GLU A 120 -1.38 -1.29 -10.56
C GLU A 120 -2.47 -2.33 -10.30
N THR A 121 -3.25 -2.10 -9.25
CA THR A 121 -4.40 -2.95 -8.96
C THR A 121 -5.50 -2.70 -9.99
N PRO A 122 -6.17 -3.74 -10.51
CA PRO A 122 -7.22 -3.57 -11.49
C PRO A 122 -8.42 -2.84 -10.89
N THR A 123 -9.14 -2.10 -11.74
CA THR A 123 -10.44 -1.54 -11.38
C THR A 123 -11.44 -2.66 -11.12
N TRP A 124 -12.34 -2.43 -10.17
CA TRP A 124 -13.38 -3.41 -9.86
C TRP A 124 -14.44 -3.40 -10.94
N ALA A 125 -14.68 -4.57 -11.51
CA ALA A 125 -15.75 -4.76 -12.47
C ALA A 125 -17.10 -4.63 -11.76
N GLU A 126 -17.99 -3.84 -12.36
CA GLU A 126 -19.40 -3.80 -12.01
C GLU A 126 -20.13 -4.80 -12.89
N SER A 127 -20.75 -5.79 -12.27
CA SER A 127 -21.56 -6.78 -12.96
C SER A 127 -22.70 -7.21 -12.07
N ASP A 128 -23.85 -7.46 -12.68
CA ASP A 128 -25.05 -7.98 -12.02
C ASP A 128 -24.96 -9.50 -11.82
N ASN A 129 -24.01 -10.16 -12.49
CA ASN A 129 -23.82 -11.60 -12.44
C ASN A 129 -22.35 -11.95 -12.15
N CYS A 130 -22.12 -13.07 -11.47
CA CYS A 130 -20.79 -13.62 -11.28
C CYS A 130 -20.14 -13.90 -12.62
N GLU A 131 -19.00 -13.25 -12.89
CA GLU A 131 -18.28 -13.37 -14.15
C GLU A 131 -17.65 -14.76 -14.37
N SER A 132 -17.66 -15.62 -13.35
CA SER A 132 -17.16 -16.99 -13.46
C SER A 132 -18.25 -18.05 -13.63
N CYS A 133 -19.44 -17.87 -13.05
CA CYS A 133 -20.50 -18.89 -13.09
C CYS A 133 -21.88 -18.35 -13.50
N SER A 134 -21.94 -17.08 -13.91
CA SER A 134 -23.13 -16.37 -14.39
C SER A 134 -24.30 -16.31 -13.39
N ARG A 135 -24.07 -16.61 -12.10
CA ARG A 135 -25.09 -16.49 -11.05
C ARG A 135 -25.34 -15.02 -10.73
N PRO A 136 -26.60 -14.58 -10.60
CA PRO A 136 -26.90 -13.19 -10.30
C PRO A 136 -26.45 -12.78 -8.89
N PHE A 137 -25.92 -11.58 -8.78
CA PHE A 137 -25.75 -10.82 -7.54
C PHE A 137 -27.07 -10.13 -7.19
N LEU A 138 -27.29 -9.89 -5.90
CA LEU A 138 -28.54 -9.28 -5.43
C LEU A 138 -28.30 -7.93 -4.80
N TRP A 139 -28.82 -6.90 -5.46
CA TRP A 139 -29.11 -5.59 -4.86
C TRP A 139 -30.56 -5.13 -5.12
N ASN A 140 -31.34 -5.87 -5.92
CA ASN A 140 -32.76 -5.60 -6.20
C ASN A 140 -33.67 -6.61 -5.51
N ILE A 141 -34.26 -6.23 -4.38
CA ILE A 141 -35.15 -7.07 -3.56
C ILE A 141 -36.38 -7.52 -4.35
N THR A 142 -36.91 -6.66 -5.23
CA THR A 142 -38.12 -6.94 -6.03
C THR A 142 -37.88 -8.09 -7.01
N GLY A 143 -36.71 -8.12 -7.66
CA GLY A 143 -36.34 -9.20 -8.58
C GLY A 143 -36.11 -10.56 -7.90
N ILE A 144 -35.76 -10.58 -6.61
CA ILE A 144 -35.61 -11.80 -5.80
C ILE A 144 -36.95 -12.50 -5.61
N PHE A 145 -37.97 -11.72 -5.23
CA PHE A 145 -39.31 -12.22 -4.95
C PHE A 145 -39.99 -12.78 -6.20
N GLU A 146 -39.77 -12.15 -7.36
CA GLU A 146 -40.30 -12.61 -8.63
C GLU A 146 -39.64 -13.91 -9.11
N ARG A 147 -38.33 -14.08 -8.89
CA ARG A 147 -37.55 -15.21 -9.42
C ARG A 147 -37.38 -16.39 -8.46
N LYS A 148 -37.81 -16.27 -7.20
CA LYS A 148 -37.66 -17.28 -6.13
C LYS A 148 -36.23 -17.85 -6.03
N GLN A 149 -35.22 -17.00 -6.11
CA GLN A 149 -33.81 -17.40 -6.03
C GLN A 149 -33.14 -16.81 -4.79
N PHE A 150 -32.38 -17.65 -4.07
CA PHE A 150 -31.46 -17.19 -3.02
C PHE A 150 -30.15 -16.76 -3.70
N GLY A 151 -29.77 -15.48 -3.60
CA GLY A 151 -28.54 -14.98 -4.22
C GLY A 151 -27.42 -14.67 -3.23
N SER A 152 -26.22 -14.54 -3.78
CA SER A 152 -24.96 -14.41 -3.05
C SER A 152 -24.45 -12.97 -3.01
N ARG A 153 -23.71 -12.60 -1.94
CA ARG A 153 -22.97 -11.34 -1.88
C ARG A 153 -21.94 -11.24 -3.03
N GLN A 154 -21.76 -10.03 -3.55
CA GLN A 154 -20.73 -9.73 -4.54
C GLN A 154 -19.37 -9.56 -3.84
N HIS A 155 -18.34 -10.11 -4.46
CA HIS A 155 -16.96 -9.98 -4.06
C HIS A 155 -16.10 -9.71 -5.30
N HIS A 156 -14.91 -9.17 -5.11
CA HIS A 156 -14.00 -8.88 -6.23
C HIS A 156 -12.71 -9.69 -6.10
N CYS A 157 -12.21 -10.18 -7.22
CA CYS A 157 -10.88 -10.78 -7.29
C CYS A 157 -9.82 -9.67 -7.24
N ARG A 158 -8.88 -9.72 -6.28
CA ARG A 158 -7.86 -8.67 -6.16
C ARG A 158 -6.84 -8.69 -7.31
N SER A 159 -6.67 -9.81 -8.00
CA SER A 159 -5.74 -9.96 -9.12
C SER A 159 -6.31 -9.50 -10.47
N CYS A 160 -7.61 -9.69 -10.73
CA CYS A 160 -8.20 -9.39 -12.05
C CYS A 160 -9.40 -8.46 -12.03
N GLY A 161 -9.86 -8.01 -10.85
CA GLY A 161 -10.96 -7.06 -10.71
C GLY A 161 -12.36 -7.64 -10.92
N ARG A 162 -12.48 -8.90 -11.39
CA ARG A 162 -13.78 -9.52 -11.70
C ARG A 162 -14.72 -9.59 -10.50
N ALA A 163 -16.00 -9.36 -10.76
CA ALA A 163 -17.10 -9.56 -9.82
C ALA A 163 -17.45 -11.05 -9.71
N LEU A 164 -17.34 -11.59 -8.50
CA LEU A 164 -17.48 -13.02 -8.21
C LEU A 164 -18.40 -13.28 -7.02
N CYS A 165 -19.07 -14.42 -7.05
CA CYS A 165 -19.81 -14.91 -5.90
C CYS A 165 -18.87 -15.56 -4.88
N ASP A 166 -19.37 -15.77 -3.67
CA ASP A 166 -18.59 -16.36 -2.57
C ASP A 166 -17.95 -17.71 -2.96
N LYS A 167 -18.70 -18.59 -3.66
CA LYS A 167 -18.18 -19.89 -4.14
C LYS A 167 -17.04 -19.78 -5.16
N CYS A 168 -17.05 -18.75 -5.99
CA CYS A 168 -16.03 -18.55 -7.03
C CYS A 168 -14.80 -17.78 -6.53
N SER A 169 -14.82 -17.31 -5.28
CA SER A 169 -13.79 -16.47 -4.68
C SER A 169 -13.34 -16.97 -3.29
N GLN A 170 -13.35 -18.29 -3.09
CA GLN A 170 -12.90 -18.92 -1.84
C GLN A 170 -11.38 -18.97 -1.71
N GLU A 171 -10.65 -18.83 -2.82
CA GLU A 171 -9.19 -18.90 -2.83
C GLU A 171 -8.56 -17.62 -2.26
N GLN A 172 -7.45 -17.80 -1.55
CA GLN A 172 -6.59 -16.71 -1.10
C GLN A 172 -5.18 -16.92 -1.64
N SER A 173 -4.54 -15.83 -2.06
CA SER A 173 -3.19 -15.84 -2.61
C SER A 173 -2.47 -14.54 -2.30
N THR A 174 -1.15 -14.60 -2.18
CA THR A 174 -0.31 -13.40 -2.29
C THR A 174 -0.19 -12.99 -3.76
N ILE A 175 -0.02 -11.69 -4.01
CA ILE A 175 0.23 -11.10 -5.32
C ILE A 175 1.34 -10.05 -5.17
N PRO A 176 2.61 -10.47 -4.99
CA PRO A 176 3.73 -9.54 -4.72
C PRO A 176 3.90 -8.45 -5.78
N SER A 177 3.69 -8.79 -7.05
CA SER A 177 3.76 -7.84 -8.18
C SER A 177 2.75 -6.69 -8.08
N MET A 178 1.61 -6.89 -7.42
CA MET A 178 0.63 -5.83 -7.12
C MET A 178 0.73 -5.32 -5.68
N GLY A 179 1.83 -5.66 -4.99
CA GLY A 179 2.09 -5.24 -3.61
C GLY A 179 1.36 -6.03 -2.53
N PHE A 180 0.63 -7.11 -2.86
CA PHE A 180 -0.03 -7.95 -1.86
C PHE A 180 0.90 -9.05 -1.36
N GLU A 181 1.61 -8.77 -0.26
CA GLU A 181 2.48 -9.75 0.39
C GLU A 181 1.73 -10.59 1.44
N LEU A 182 0.53 -10.14 1.84
CA LEU A 182 -0.40 -10.92 2.64
C LEU A 182 -1.49 -11.56 1.76
N PRO A 183 -2.04 -12.74 2.14
CA PRO A 183 -3.06 -13.42 1.35
C PRO A 183 -4.31 -12.57 1.16
N VAL A 184 -4.70 -12.37 -0.11
CA VAL A 184 -5.91 -11.66 -0.51
C VAL A 184 -6.82 -12.57 -1.32
N ARG A 185 -8.11 -12.22 -1.35
CA ARG A 185 -9.12 -12.97 -2.08
C ARG A 185 -8.85 -12.91 -3.59
N VAL A 186 -8.79 -14.09 -4.20
CA VAL A 186 -8.61 -14.25 -5.64
C VAL A 186 -9.59 -15.26 -6.20
N CYS A 187 -9.80 -15.22 -7.51
CA CYS A 187 -10.58 -16.24 -8.20
C CYS A 187 -9.74 -17.50 -8.38
N LYS A 188 -10.42 -18.65 -8.55
CA LYS A 188 -9.77 -19.94 -8.78
C LYS A 188 -8.81 -19.96 -9.98
N PHE A 189 -9.07 -19.15 -11.00
CA PHE A 189 -8.21 -19.05 -12.16
C PHE A 189 -6.94 -18.23 -11.88
N CYS A 190 -7.04 -17.16 -11.10
CA CYS A 190 -5.90 -16.33 -10.76
C CYS A 190 -5.00 -17.04 -9.75
N SER A 191 -5.56 -17.75 -8.76
CA SER A 191 -4.76 -18.42 -7.71
C SER A 191 -3.69 -19.38 -8.26
N SER A 192 -3.91 -19.99 -9.43
CA SER A 192 -2.95 -20.90 -10.05
C SER A 192 -1.96 -20.23 -11.00
N ASN A 193 -2.17 -18.96 -11.36
CA ASN A 193 -1.43 -18.26 -12.43
C ASN A 193 -0.68 -17.01 -11.91
N ILE A 194 -0.55 -16.85 -10.60
CA ILE A 194 0.17 -15.74 -9.98
C ILE A 194 1.61 -16.19 -9.70
N ASP A 195 2.58 -15.31 -9.99
CA ASP A 195 3.94 -15.44 -9.47
C ASP A 195 3.95 -15.03 -7.99
N HIS A 196 4.38 -15.95 -7.13
CA HIS A 196 4.44 -15.77 -5.68
C HIS A 196 5.82 -15.35 -5.17
N THR A 197 6.74 -14.98 -6.06
CA THR A 197 8.09 -14.49 -5.68
C THR A 197 7.94 -13.25 -4.80
N PRO A 198 8.33 -13.32 -3.51
CA PRO A 198 8.13 -12.23 -2.57
C PRO A 198 8.98 -11.02 -2.96
N LEU A 199 8.37 -9.83 -2.94
CA LEU A 199 9.05 -8.56 -3.16
C LEU A 199 9.21 -7.78 -1.85
N ALA A 200 8.98 -8.46 -0.73
CA ALA A 200 9.22 -7.93 0.59
C ALA A 200 9.71 -9.02 1.57
N THR A 201 10.51 -8.63 2.55
CA THR A 201 10.90 -9.47 3.68
C THR A 201 10.36 -8.92 4.99
N PHE A 202 9.90 -9.83 5.86
CA PHE A 202 9.23 -9.51 7.12
C PHE A 202 10.12 -9.83 8.31
N HIS A 203 10.24 -8.89 9.23
CA HIS A 203 11.06 -9.01 10.44
C HIS A 203 10.26 -8.61 11.67
N ASP A 204 10.12 -9.51 12.62
CA ASP A 204 9.43 -9.24 13.89
C ASP A 204 10.30 -8.33 14.77
N THR A 205 9.82 -7.12 15.04
CA THR A 205 10.51 -6.14 15.87
C THR A 205 10.30 -6.39 17.36
N LYS A 206 9.37 -7.28 17.72
CA LYS A 206 8.97 -7.64 19.09
C LYS A 206 8.50 -6.44 19.92
N HIS A 207 8.10 -5.34 19.29
CA HIS A 207 7.43 -4.21 19.93
C HIS A 207 6.63 -3.37 18.92
N SER A 208 5.62 -2.65 19.39
CA SER A 208 4.88 -1.69 18.55
C SER A 208 5.81 -0.53 18.17
N VAL A 209 6.12 -0.36 16.89
CA VAL A 209 7.06 0.66 16.41
C VAL A 209 6.31 1.96 16.18
N MET A 210 6.82 3.05 16.75
CA MET A 210 6.30 4.41 16.52
C MET A 210 7.14 5.17 15.50
N SER A 211 8.44 4.91 15.44
CA SER A 211 9.34 5.60 14.53
C SER A 211 10.54 4.73 14.19
N ILE A 212 10.98 4.84 12.94
CA ILE A 212 12.20 4.23 12.42
C ILE A 212 13.13 5.34 11.96
N THR A 213 14.41 5.16 12.24
CA THR A 213 15.47 5.92 11.58
C THR A 213 16.56 4.98 11.08
N MET A 214 17.11 5.29 9.90
CA MET A 214 18.16 4.51 9.26
C MET A 214 19.48 5.26 9.34
N ASP A 215 20.52 4.60 9.82
CA ASP A 215 21.90 5.03 9.68
C ASP A 215 22.57 4.20 8.58
N LEU A 216 22.68 4.80 7.39
CA LEU A 216 23.29 4.16 6.22
C LEU A 216 24.79 3.90 6.40
N GLN A 217 25.51 4.72 7.17
CA GLN A 217 26.95 4.54 7.38
C GLN A 217 27.22 3.32 8.24
N ARG A 218 26.42 3.14 9.30
CA ARG A 218 26.54 2.01 10.21
C ARG A 218 25.74 0.78 9.77
N LYS A 219 24.94 0.92 8.71
CA LYS A 219 23.98 -0.11 8.25
C LYS A 219 23.09 -0.59 9.40
N CYS A 220 22.59 0.36 10.18
CA CYS A 220 21.76 0.08 11.33
C CYS A 220 20.40 0.77 11.21
N VAL A 221 19.35 0.04 11.59
CA VAL A 221 18.02 0.62 11.79
C VAL A 221 17.78 0.80 13.28
N VAL A 222 17.32 1.97 13.67
CA VAL A 222 16.89 2.24 15.04
C VAL A 222 15.37 2.31 15.05
N THR A 223 14.75 1.47 15.88
CA THR A 223 13.30 1.46 16.09
C THR A 223 12.99 2.03 17.46
N VAL A 224 12.05 2.96 17.53
CA VAL A 224 11.53 3.51 18.78
C VAL A 224 10.13 2.94 18.99
N GLY A 225 9.95 2.22 20.10
CA GLY A 225 8.68 1.57 20.42
C GLY A 225 7.77 2.40 21.33
N GLN A 226 6.47 2.09 21.29
CA GLN A 226 5.48 2.66 22.22
C GLN A 226 5.75 2.25 23.69
N ASP A 227 6.46 1.14 23.87
CA ASP A 227 6.96 0.64 25.14
C ASP A 227 8.13 1.45 25.73
N ARG A 228 8.51 2.56 25.08
CA ARG A 228 9.67 3.41 25.43
C ARG A 228 11.00 2.69 25.29
N VAL A 229 11.04 1.59 24.54
CA VAL A 229 12.27 0.84 24.24
C VAL A 229 12.79 1.27 22.88
N ILE A 230 14.08 1.56 22.82
CA ILE A 230 14.81 1.79 21.57
C ILE A 230 15.59 0.51 21.25
N LYS A 231 15.39 -0.04 20.05
CA LYS A 231 16.16 -1.19 19.55
C LYS A 231 17.03 -0.75 18.38
N ILE A 232 18.23 -1.31 18.31
CA ILE A 232 19.17 -1.11 17.21
C ILE A 232 19.30 -2.44 16.49
N TRP A 233 19.08 -2.42 15.19
CA TRP A 233 19.07 -3.57 14.31
C TRP A 233 20.23 -3.45 13.34
N ASP A 234 21.11 -4.44 13.32
CA ASP A 234 22.08 -4.58 12.24
C ASP A 234 21.33 -5.09 11.00
N VAL A 235 21.38 -4.30 9.93
CA VAL A 235 20.71 -4.60 8.66
C VAL A 235 21.73 -4.76 7.52
N SER A 236 23.00 -4.98 7.84
CA SER A 236 24.09 -5.13 6.88
C SER A 236 23.87 -6.24 5.85
N THR A 237 23.14 -7.30 6.20
CA THR A 237 22.79 -8.41 5.29
C THR A 237 21.57 -8.11 4.41
N LEU A 238 20.76 -7.12 4.79
CA LEU A 238 19.59 -6.66 4.03
C LEU A 238 20.00 -5.50 3.09
N LEU A 239 21.06 -4.75 3.47
CA LEU A 239 21.80 -3.73 2.71
C LEU A 239 23.16 -4.21 2.19
#